data_AF-N0CT61-F1
#
_entry.id   AF-N0CT61-F1
#
_cell.length_a   1.000
_cell.length_b   1.000
_cell.length_c   1.000
_cell.angle_alpha   90.00
_cell.angle_beta   90.00
_cell.angle_gamma   90.00
#
_symmetry.space_group_name_H-M   'P 1'
#
loop_
_entity.id
_entity.type
_entity.pdbx_description
1 polymer ?
#
loop_
_entity_poly.entity_id
_entity_poly.type
_entity_poly.pdbx_seq_one_letter_code
_entity_poly.pdbx_strand_id
1 'polypeptide(L)'
;MPVRSAWLINRTETESGQSRADTRLSPVGTMSPTGPLTSAGGVIPGSENGAYLMSALYVYGETAGMRATVAPGRAVIQGRGPAGAYPVVLTDYTDVGFDDGDAANPRIDVVVLRVHDAQFNSEDGRTEAALEVVKGKPEASPEPPALPDASLPLARVLVPAGASVGTGGIDWANAVYDLRVPTVAVGGILPESWNRDVLGGYVGQYRDTTTEFQRWDGVRWSGYPRQIGGIAPQGALARGEYTGQYRDEGGRLQRWDGTVWRPAVTASAWATNTDGGYCASTTWVEAVTDTVGPTITAAFTAPVSGAVFVSVGFMGHTAVEGQWSRMGVNIRKDGVLVVAADEIRSATVGSKAMTSVSATHRVTGLQPGAAYTAVSAYVTSATSSRGWFDNRFIRVDPVL
;
A
#
# COMPACT_ATOMS: atom_id res chain seq x y z
N MET A 1 18.27 -44.29 -7.66
CA MET A 1 18.88 -43.21 -8.47
C MET A 1 18.22 -41.87 -8.10
N PRO A 2 18.98 -40.77 -7.99
CA PRO A 2 18.46 -39.45 -7.61
C PRO A 2 17.76 -38.69 -8.74
N VAL A 3 17.95 -39.11 -10.01
CA VAL A 3 17.31 -38.51 -11.19
C VAL A 3 16.37 -39.53 -11.82
N ARG A 4 15.17 -39.09 -12.20
CA ARG A 4 14.11 -39.93 -12.77
C ARG A 4 13.39 -39.16 -13.88
N SER A 5 12.82 -39.87 -14.83
CA SER A 5 12.04 -39.30 -15.93
C SER A 5 10.68 -39.96 -16.01
N ALA A 6 9.60 -39.19 -16.13
CA ALA A 6 8.27 -39.79 -16.31
C ALA A 6 8.04 -40.36 -17.72
N TRP A 7 8.75 -39.87 -18.74
CA TRP A 7 8.48 -40.19 -20.14
C TRP A 7 9.54 -41.07 -20.80
N LEU A 8 10.70 -41.23 -20.16
CA LEU A 8 11.74 -42.14 -20.62
C LEU A 8 11.72 -43.38 -19.74
N ILE A 9 11.74 -44.54 -20.39
CA ILE A 9 11.91 -45.84 -19.76
C ILE A 9 13.34 -45.88 -19.21
N ASN A 10 13.54 -45.52 -17.95
CA ASN A 10 14.81 -45.80 -17.28
C ASN A 10 14.80 -47.27 -16.82
N ARG A 11 14.95 -48.19 -17.78
CA ARG A 11 15.12 -49.63 -17.55
C ARG A 11 16.56 -50.02 -17.87
N THR A 12 17.23 -50.70 -16.94
CA THR A 12 18.03 -51.87 -17.31
C THR A 12 17.11 -53.07 -17.47
N GLU A 13 17.56 -54.11 -18.17
CA GLU A 13 16.77 -55.21 -18.78
C GLU A 13 15.85 -56.02 -17.83
N THR A 14 15.88 -55.78 -16.51
CA THR A 14 15.19 -56.59 -15.49
C THR A 14 14.10 -55.87 -14.68
N GLU A 15 13.92 -54.55 -14.76
CA GLU A 15 12.88 -53.83 -14.00
C GLU A 15 11.89 -53.11 -14.92
N SER A 16 10.74 -52.64 -14.41
CA SER A 16 9.55 -52.29 -15.21
C SER A 16 9.23 -50.80 -15.37
N GLY A 17 9.22 -50.28 -16.61
CA GLY A 17 8.38 -49.16 -17.09
C GLY A 17 8.42 -47.82 -16.32
N GLN A 18 7.51 -46.91 -16.70
CA GLN A 18 7.22 -45.69 -15.93
C GLN A 18 6.56 -46.09 -14.59
N SER A 19 7.15 -45.71 -13.44
CA SER A 19 6.52 -45.95 -12.15
C SER A 19 5.47 -44.87 -11.84
N ARG A 20 4.45 -45.23 -11.04
CA ARG A 20 3.41 -44.27 -10.60
C ARG A 20 4.02 -43.08 -9.86
N ALA A 21 5.08 -43.29 -9.07
CA ALA A 21 5.78 -42.24 -8.36
C ALA A 21 6.50 -41.27 -9.32
N ASP A 22 7.07 -41.77 -10.42
CA ASP A 22 7.78 -40.93 -11.39
C ASP A 22 6.81 -40.00 -12.13
N THR A 23 5.60 -40.47 -12.46
CA THR A 23 4.54 -39.64 -13.05
C THR A 23 4.07 -38.51 -12.13
N ARG A 24 4.15 -38.70 -10.80
CA ARG A 24 3.70 -37.70 -9.81
C ARG A 24 4.77 -36.69 -9.44
N LEU A 25 6.04 -37.12 -9.45
CA LEU A 25 7.19 -36.25 -9.19
C LEU A 25 7.58 -35.42 -10.41
N SER A 26 7.37 -35.95 -11.62
CA SER A 26 7.58 -35.22 -12.86
C SER A 26 6.29 -34.49 -13.24
N PRO A 27 6.26 -33.16 -13.22
CA PRO A 27 5.01 -32.44 -13.35
C PRO A 27 4.44 -32.53 -14.77
N VAL A 28 3.15 -32.86 -14.85
CA VAL A 28 2.32 -32.67 -16.05
C VAL A 28 1.24 -31.67 -15.65
N GLY A 29 1.37 -30.41 -16.11
CA GLY A 29 0.54 -29.31 -15.61
C GLY A 29 0.90 -28.88 -14.18
N THR A 30 2.17 -28.49 -13.96
CA THR A 30 2.74 -28.00 -12.69
C THR A 30 1.80 -27.05 -11.96
N MET A 31 1.45 -27.33 -10.69
CA MET A 31 0.88 -26.33 -9.77
C MET A 31 1.99 -25.47 -9.17
N SER A 32 1.64 -24.32 -8.58
CA SER A 32 2.64 -23.43 -7.96
C SER A 32 3.52 -24.18 -6.95
N PRO A 33 4.86 -24.07 -7.02
CA PRO A 33 5.76 -24.82 -6.14
C PRO A 33 5.64 -24.35 -4.69
N THR A 34 5.78 -25.28 -3.75
CA THR A 34 5.91 -24.99 -2.31
C THR A 34 7.24 -25.47 -1.74
N GLY A 35 8.04 -26.16 -2.56
CA GLY A 35 9.34 -26.70 -2.22
C GLY A 35 9.95 -27.46 -3.40
N PRO A 36 11.15 -28.05 -3.25
CA PRO A 36 11.86 -28.69 -4.36
C PRO A 36 11.11 -29.87 -5.01
N LEU A 37 10.31 -30.60 -4.22
CA LEU A 37 9.54 -31.77 -4.64
C LEU A 37 8.05 -31.65 -4.28
N THR A 38 7.59 -30.44 -3.94
CA THR A 38 6.22 -30.21 -3.46
C THR A 38 5.56 -29.07 -4.21
N SER A 39 4.26 -29.24 -4.44
CA SER A 39 3.38 -28.30 -5.12
C SER A 39 2.26 -27.85 -4.20
N ALA A 40 1.64 -26.72 -4.52
CA ALA A 40 0.43 -26.24 -3.86
C ALA A 40 -0.73 -27.20 -4.17
N GLY A 41 -1.17 -27.94 -3.15
CA GLY A 41 -2.39 -28.73 -3.21
C GLY A 41 -3.63 -27.82 -3.10
N GLY A 42 -4.77 -28.33 -3.58
CA GLY A 42 -6.03 -27.60 -3.53
C GLY A 42 -7.05 -28.12 -4.53
N VAL A 43 -8.22 -27.51 -4.49
CA VAL A 43 -9.31 -27.77 -5.43
C VAL A 43 -9.08 -26.96 -6.70
N ILE A 44 -9.39 -27.54 -7.86
CA ILE A 44 -9.34 -26.79 -9.12
C ILE A 44 -10.53 -25.83 -9.15
N PRO A 45 -10.32 -24.51 -9.25
CA PRO A 45 -11.40 -23.52 -9.20
C PRO A 45 -12.33 -23.63 -10.42
N GLY A 46 -13.55 -23.12 -10.24
CA GLY A 46 -14.60 -23.06 -11.24
C GLY A 46 -15.96 -23.57 -10.76
N SER A 47 -16.97 -23.27 -11.56
CA SER A 47 -18.32 -23.83 -11.46
C SER A 47 -18.88 -24.03 -12.87
N GLU A 48 -19.94 -24.83 -13.02
CA GLU A 48 -20.51 -25.20 -14.32
C GLU A 48 -20.73 -24.00 -15.27
N ASN A 49 -21.21 -22.87 -14.72
CA ASN A 49 -21.49 -21.64 -15.47
C ASN A 49 -20.54 -20.48 -15.11
N GLY A 50 -19.47 -20.71 -14.35
CA GLY A 50 -18.56 -19.66 -13.87
C GLY A 50 -19.15 -18.67 -12.86
N ALA A 51 -20.34 -18.95 -12.31
CA ALA A 51 -21.02 -18.08 -11.35
C ALA A 51 -20.36 -18.05 -9.96
N TYR A 52 -19.61 -19.10 -9.61
CA TYR A 52 -18.92 -19.21 -8.32
C TYR A 52 -17.44 -19.50 -8.54
N LEU A 53 -16.60 -18.99 -7.64
CA LEU A 53 -15.16 -19.27 -7.61
C LEU A 53 -14.89 -20.78 -7.57
N MET A 54 -15.69 -21.53 -6.80
CA MET A 54 -15.52 -22.97 -6.62
C MET A 54 -16.83 -23.64 -6.15
N SER A 55 -17.45 -24.42 -7.02
CA SER A 55 -18.56 -25.32 -6.64
C SER A 55 -18.09 -26.75 -6.34
N ALA A 56 -16.91 -27.12 -6.83
CA ALA A 56 -16.33 -28.45 -6.69
C ALA A 56 -16.04 -28.84 -5.24
N LEU A 57 -16.25 -30.12 -4.89
CA LEU A 57 -15.93 -30.70 -3.58
C LEU A 57 -16.57 -29.99 -2.38
N TYR A 58 -17.66 -29.25 -2.60
CA TYR A 58 -18.41 -28.59 -1.53
C TYR A 58 -19.05 -29.62 -0.60
N VAL A 59 -18.92 -29.41 0.71
CA VAL A 59 -19.50 -30.26 1.75
C VAL A 59 -20.77 -29.60 2.26
N TYR A 60 -21.88 -30.32 2.21
CA TYR A 60 -23.17 -29.90 2.75
C TYR A 60 -23.91 -31.11 3.32
N GLY A 61 -24.99 -30.92 4.06
CA GLY A 61 -25.78 -32.03 4.58
C GLY A 61 -27.25 -31.67 4.68
N GLU A 62 -28.07 -32.70 4.88
CA GLU A 62 -29.51 -32.56 5.12
C GLU A 62 -29.78 -32.17 6.57
N THR A 63 -30.84 -31.39 6.79
CA THR A 63 -31.21 -30.89 8.12
C THR A 63 -31.30 -32.02 9.14
N ALA A 64 -30.62 -31.88 10.28
CA ALA A 64 -30.66 -32.82 11.40
C ALA A 64 -30.14 -34.24 11.11
N GLY A 65 -29.34 -34.43 10.04
CA GLY A 65 -28.71 -35.71 9.70
C GLY A 65 -27.28 -35.87 10.26
N MET A 66 -26.83 -37.12 10.38
CA MET A 66 -25.43 -37.50 10.71
C MET A 66 -24.60 -37.83 9.45
N ARG A 67 -24.96 -37.21 8.31
CA ARG A 67 -24.30 -37.41 7.02
C ARG A 67 -24.07 -36.08 6.31
N ALA A 68 -22.91 -35.95 5.68
CA ALA A 68 -22.67 -34.92 4.68
C ALA A 68 -22.67 -35.54 3.29
N THR A 69 -23.09 -34.80 2.30
CA THR A 69 -22.86 -35.06 0.89
C THR A 69 -21.76 -34.13 0.38
N VAL A 70 -20.85 -34.67 -0.42
CA VAL A 70 -19.77 -33.93 -1.06
C VAL A 70 -19.99 -33.88 -2.57
N ALA A 71 -19.96 -32.66 -3.12
CA ALA A 71 -20.20 -32.44 -4.55
C ALA A 71 -19.03 -32.96 -5.42
N PRO A 72 -19.29 -33.40 -6.66
CA PRO A 72 -18.25 -33.76 -7.63
C PRO A 72 -17.20 -32.67 -7.82
N GLY A 73 -15.99 -33.05 -8.20
CA GLY A 73 -14.92 -32.08 -8.39
C GLY A 73 -13.55 -32.67 -8.64
N ARG A 74 -12.58 -31.80 -8.88
CA ARG A 74 -11.18 -32.17 -9.12
C ARG A 74 -10.28 -31.43 -8.17
N ALA A 75 -9.22 -32.09 -7.73
CA ALA A 75 -8.23 -31.54 -6.85
C ALA A 75 -6.84 -32.08 -7.14
N VAL A 76 -5.84 -31.40 -6.60
CA VAL A 76 -4.48 -31.92 -6.46
C VAL A 76 -4.14 -32.01 -4.98
N ILE A 77 -3.69 -33.18 -4.55
CA ILE A 77 -3.35 -33.45 -3.15
C ILE A 77 -1.85 -33.66 -3.06
N GLN A 78 -1.18 -32.83 -2.28
CA GLN A 78 0.26 -32.95 -2.08
C GLN A 78 0.56 -34.03 -1.03
N GLY A 79 1.26 -35.09 -1.44
CA GLY A 79 1.83 -36.06 -0.50
C GLY A 79 3.14 -35.57 0.13
N ARG A 80 3.84 -36.46 0.83
CA ARG A 80 5.22 -36.19 1.28
C ARG A 80 6.14 -35.98 0.06
N GLY A 81 7.27 -35.28 0.22
CA GLY A 81 8.17 -34.92 -0.89
C GLY A 81 8.47 -36.06 -1.88
N PRO A 82 8.86 -37.28 -1.44
CA PRO A 82 9.10 -38.40 -2.34
C PRO A 82 7.86 -39.02 -3.01
N ALA A 83 6.67 -38.78 -2.46
CA ALA A 83 5.40 -39.34 -2.94
C ALA A 83 4.83 -38.53 -4.12
N GLY A 84 5.16 -37.23 -4.16
CA GLY A 84 4.71 -36.28 -5.17
C GLY A 84 3.28 -35.79 -4.97
N ALA A 85 2.74 -35.13 -5.98
CA ALA A 85 1.37 -34.64 -5.98
C ALA A 85 0.42 -35.64 -6.68
N TYR A 86 -0.79 -35.77 -6.17
CA TYR A 86 -1.81 -36.70 -6.65
C TYR A 86 -2.97 -35.92 -7.27
N PRO A 87 -3.20 -36.00 -8.60
CA PRO A 87 -4.44 -35.54 -9.19
C PRO A 87 -5.58 -36.48 -8.78
N VAL A 88 -6.68 -35.92 -8.28
CA VAL A 88 -7.86 -36.66 -7.81
C VAL A 88 -9.12 -36.09 -8.44
N VAL A 89 -10.07 -36.97 -8.73
CA VAL A 89 -11.41 -36.63 -9.20
C VAL A 89 -12.45 -37.35 -8.34
N LEU A 90 -13.49 -36.64 -7.96
CA LEU A 90 -14.74 -37.18 -7.45
C LEU A 90 -15.80 -36.96 -8.54
N THR A 91 -16.36 -38.04 -9.09
CA THR A 91 -17.24 -37.96 -10.27
C THR A 91 -18.69 -37.70 -9.91
N ASP A 92 -19.12 -38.13 -8.72
CA ASP A 92 -20.51 -38.17 -8.30
C ASP A 92 -20.66 -37.64 -6.86
N TYR A 93 -21.86 -37.17 -6.54
CA TYR A 93 -22.21 -36.79 -5.16
C TYR A 93 -22.02 -37.99 -4.24
N THR A 94 -21.21 -37.83 -3.21
CA THR A 94 -20.82 -38.93 -2.33
C THR A 94 -21.06 -38.57 -0.89
N ASP A 95 -21.70 -39.49 -0.15
CA ASP A 95 -22.00 -39.30 1.26
C ASP A 95 -20.84 -39.74 2.16
N VAL A 96 -20.64 -39.00 3.26
CA VAL A 96 -19.83 -39.40 4.41
C VAL A 96 -20.65 -39.40 5.68
N GLY A 97 -20.47 -40.43 6.49
CA GLY A 97 -21.12 -40.55 7.79
C GLY A 97 -20.26 -39.96 8.92
N PHE A 98 -20.95 -39.46 9.94
CA PHE A 98 -20.35 -39.01 11.19
C PHE A 98 -20.80 -39.96 12.30
N ASP A 99 -19.87 -40.30 13.19
CA ASP A 99 -20.21 -41.01 14.42
C ASP A 99 -21.09 -40.15 15.32
N ASP A 100 -21.89 -40.77 16.18
CA ASP A 100 -22.66 -40.07 17.21
C ASP A 100 -21.76 -39.16 18.08
N GLY A 101 -22.33 -38.03 18.48
CA GLY A 101 -21.77 -37.05 19.40
C GLY A 101 -21.48 -37.66 20.76
N ASP A 102 -20.45 -37.14 21.43
CA ASP A 102 -20.21 -37.50 22.84
C ASP A 102 -21.37 -36.98 23.70
N ALA A 103 -21.72 -37.70 24.77
CA ALA A 103 -22.88 -37.34 25.58
C ALA A 103 -22.74 -35.98 26.29
N ALA A 104 -21.53 -35.53 26.60
CA ALA A 104 -21.28 -34.37 27.44
C ALA A 104 -20.59 -33.22 26.71
N ASN A 105 -19.74 -33.51 25.72
CA ASN A 105 -18.89 -32.50 25.09
C ASN A 105 -19.07 -32.44 23.56
N PRO A 106 -19.04 -31.25 22.95
CA PRO A 106 -18.95 -31.13 21.50
C PRO A 106 -17.57 -31.56 20.99
N ARG A 107 -17.45 -31.80 19.69
CA ARG A 107 -16.17 -32.00 18.99
C ARG A 107 -16.19 -31.38 17.60
N ILE A 108 -15.00 -31.19 17.02
CA ILE A 108 -14.86 -30.76 15.63
C ILE A 108 -14.32 -31.92 14.81
N ASP A 109 -15.11 -32.39 13.86
CA ASP A 109 -14.68 -33.38 12.88
C ASP A 109 -14.25 -32.67 11.58
N VAL A 110 -13.36 -33.27 10.79
CA VAL A 110 -12.90 -32.69 9.51
C VAL A 110 -13.15 -33.66 8.37
N VAL A 111 -13.90 -33.23 7.37
CA VAL A 111 -14.06 -33.97 6.11
C VAL A 111 -12.83 -33.73 5.25
N VAL A 112 -12.17 -34.80 4.85
CA VAL A 112 -10.96 -34.76 4.02
C VAL A 112 -11.13 -35.62 2.79
N LEU A 113 -10.53 -35.18 1.68
CA LEU A 113 -10.19 -36.06 0.58
C LEU A 113 -8.75 -36.52 0.79
N ARG A 114 -8.52 -37.82 0.95
CA ARG A 114 -7.21 -38.39 1.30
C ARG A 114 -6.75 -39.38 0.25
N VAL A 115 -5.44 -39.41 0.00
CA VAL A 115 -4.81 -40.46 -0.80
C VAL A 115 -4.04 -41.41 0.12
N HIS A 116 -4.40 -42.68 0.05
CA HIS A 116 -3.61 -43.78 0.58
C HIS A 116 -2.67 -44.28 -0.52
N ASP A 117 -1.39 -44.42 -0.19
CA ASP A 117 -0.38 -44.95 -1.10
C ASP A 117 0.50 -45.94 -0.34
N ALA A 118 0.21 -47.23 -0.48
CA ALA A 118 0.90 -48.33 0.18
C ALA A 118 2.43 -48.31 -0.05
N GLN A 119 2.89 -47.69 -1.14
CA GLN A 119 4.33 -47.53 -1.42
C GLN A 119 5.01 -46.58 -0.42
N PHE A 120 4.29 -45.57 0.08
CA PHE A 120 4.82 -44.55 0.98
C PHE A 120 4.21 -44.59 2.40
N ASN A 121 3.08 -45.26 2.56
CA ASN A 121 2.40 -45.52 3.82
C ASN A 121 1.90 -46.97 3.86
N SER A 122 2.76 -47.88 4.32
CA SER A 122 2.50 -49.33 4.25
C SER A 122 1.64 -49.87 5.41
N GLU A 123 1.30 -49.03 6.41
CA GLU A 123 0.62 -49.46 7.64
C GLU A 123 -0.79 -50.02 7.39
N ASP A 124 -1.51 -49.51 6.39
CA ASP A 124 -2.85 -49.96 6.04
C ASP A 124 -2.91 -50.76 4.73
N GLY A 125 -1.80 -50.80 3.96
CA GLY A 125 -1.71 -51.47 2.67
C GLY A 125 -2.64 -50.91 1.59
N ARG A 126 -3.29 -49.76 1.82
CA ARG A 126 -4.29 -49.20 0.91
C ARG A 126 -3.64 -48.41 -0.22
N THR A 127 -4.24 -48.44 -1.41
CA THR A 127 -3.82 -47.61 -2.55
C THR A 127 -5.05 -47.07 -3.26
N GLU A 128 -5.63 -46.01 -2.72
CA GLU A 128 -6.87 -45.41 -3.20
C GLU A 128 -6.99 -43.94 -2.77
N ALA A 129 -7.85 -43.18 -3.47
CA ALA A 129 -8.33 -41.89 -2.99
C ALA A 129 -9.67 -42.12 -2.28
N ALA A 130 -9.79 -41.67 -1.04
CA ALA A 130 -10.96 -41.87 -0.21
C ALA A 130 -11.45 -40.55 0.37
N LEU A 131 -12.76 -40.42 0.48
CA LEU A 131 -13.41 -39.36 1.23
C LEU A 131 -13.62 -39.88 2.66
N GLU A 132 -13.07 -39.18 3.64
CA GLU A 132 -13.01 -39.65 5.03
C GLU A 132 -13.38 -38.52 6.00
N VAL A 133 -13.84 -38.91 7.20
CA VAL A 133 -14.06 -37.99 8.32
C VAL A 133 -12.97 -38.25 9.35
N VAL A 134 -12.13 -37.25 9.59
CA VAL A 134 -11.16 -37.26 10.68
C VAL A 134 -11.89 -36.79 11.94
N LYS A 135 -12.12 -37.73 12.85
CA LYS A 135 -12.84 -37.48 14.10
C LYS A 135 -12.01 -36.64 15.06
N GLY A 136 -12.60 -35.58 15.60
CA GLY A 136 -12.01 -34.77 16.65
C GLY A 136 -12.14 -35.39 18.04
N LYS A 137 -11.46 -34.77 19.00
CA LYS A 137 -11.59 -35.13 20.41
C LYS A 137 -12.75 -34.36 21.06
N PRO A 138 -13.67 -35.02 21.78
CA PRO A 138 -14.71 -34.33 22.56
C PRO A 138 -14.10 -33.52 23.71
N GLU A 139 -14.34 -32.21 23.70
CA GLU A 139 -13.88 -31.27 24.73
C GLU A 139 -14.84 -30.08 24.86
N ALA A 140 -14.85 -29.39 26.00
CA ALA A 140 -15.71 -28.23 26.22
C ALA A 140 -15.40 -27.07 25.24
N SER A 141 -14.16 -26.98 24.79
CA SER A 141 -13.69 -26.06 23.74
C SER A 141 -12.94 -26.90 22.70
N PRO A 142 -13.65 -27.51 21.74
CA PRO A 142 -13.04 -28.46 20.83
C PRO A 142 -12.17 -27.74 19.79
N GLU A 143 -11.01 -28.33 19.51
CA GLU A 143 -10.10 -27.89 18.44
C GLU A 143 -10.12 -28.87 17.27
N PRO A 144 -9.88 -28.40 16.02
CA PRO A 144 -9.78 -29.29 14.87
C PRO A 144 -8.65 -30.33 15.03
N PRO A 145 -8.88 -31.60 14.67
CA PRO A 145 -7.85 -32.63 14.71
C PRO A 145 -6.72 -32.34 13.72
N ALA A 146 -5.53 -32.88 14.02
CA ALA A 146 -4.43 -32.88 13.07
C ALA A 146 -4.80 -33.69 11.83
N LEU A 147 -4.46 -33.17 10.65
CA LEU A 147 -4.75 -33.85 9.39
C LEU A 147 -3.71 -34.95 9.12
N PRO A 148 -4.15 -36.15 8.69
CA PRO A 148 -3.24 -37.15 8.17
C PRO A 148 -2.51 -36.63 6.92
N ASP A 149 -1.33 -37.18 6.66
CA ASP A 149 -0.60 -36.87 5.44
C ASP A 149 -1.39 -37.20 4.17
N ALA A 150 -1.06 -36.50 3.09
CA ALA A 150 -1.74 -36.62 1.79
C ALA A 150 -3.26 -36.43 1.89
N SER A 151 -3.70 -35.47 2.73
CA SER A 151 -5.10 -35.09 2.90
C SER A 151 -5.33 -33.66 2.45
N LEU A 152 -6.40 -33.44 1.69
CA LEU A 152 -6.95 -32.13 1.39
C LEU A 152 -8.18 -31.89 2.29
N PRO A 153 -8.12 -30.97 3.26
CA PRO A 153 -9.28 -30.64 4.07
C PRO A 153 -10.34 -29.94 3.23
N LEU A 154 -11.59 -30.40 3.35
CA LEU A 154 -12.73 -29.83 2.64
C LEU A 154 -13.60 -28.97 3.56
N ALA A 155 -13.92 -29.46 4.76
CA ALA A 155 -14.71 -28.71 5.73
C ALA A 155 -14.43 -29.18 7.17
N ARG A 156 -14.50 -28.26 8.13
CA ARG A 156 -14.67 -28.59 9.54
C ARG A 156 -16.17 -28.63 9.85
N VAL A 157 -16.57 -29.57 10.68
CA VAL A 157 -17.96 -29.79 11.09
C VAL A 157 -18.00 -29.87 12.61
N LEU A 158 -18.72 -28.95 13.24
CA LEU A 158 -19.00 -29.01 14.67
C LEU A 158 -20.06 -30.08 14.92
N VAL A 159 -19.70 -31.14 15.64
CA VAL A 159 -20.65 -32.15 16.12
C VAL A 159 -21.04 -31.80 17.55
N PRO A 160 -22.31 -31.42 17.81
CA PRO A 160 -22.78 -31.10 19.15
C PRO A 160 -22.72 -32.29 20.10
N ALA A 161 -22.69 -31.99 21.40
CA ALA A 161 -22.87 -33.02 22.43
C ALA A 161 -24.24 -33.70 22.24
N GLY A 162 -24.28 -35.03 22.33
CA GLY A 162 -25.48 -35.84 22.20
C GLY A 162 -26.09 -35.90 20.79
N ALA A 163 -25.43 -35.35 19.77
CA ALA A 163 -25.92 -35.39 18.39
C ALA A 163 -25.95 -36.83 17.85
N SER A 164 -27.09 -37.27 17.34
CA SER A 164 -27.27 -38.55 16.67
C SER A 164 -28.46 -38.46 15.72
N VAL A 165 -28.68 -39.49 14.91
CA VAL A 165 -29.87 -39.58 14.04
C VAL A 165 -31.18 -39.47 14.83
N GLY A 166 -31.21 -39.92 16.10
CA GLY A 166 -32.41 -39.90 16.94
C GLY A 166 -32.62 -38.63 17.77
N THR A 167 -31.63 -37.74 17.84
CA THR A 167 -31.63 -36.56 18.75
C THR A 167 -31.54 -35.23 18.01
N GLY A 168 -31.75 -35.23 16.70
CA GLY A 168 -31.74 -34.02 15.87
C GLY A 168 -30.43 -33.73 15.14
N GLY A 169 -29.46 -34.65 15.18
CA GLY A 169 -28.25 -34.66 14.35
C GLY A 169 -27.40 -33.37 14.38
N ILE A 170 -26.74 -33.10 13.26
CA ILE A 170 -25.87 -31.94 13.07
C ILE A 170 -26.68 -30.78 12.47
N ASP A 171 -26.51 -29.57 13.02
CA ASP A 171 -27.04 -28.34 12.44
C ASP A 171 -26.18 -27.86 11.26
N TRP A 172 -26.38 -28.45 10.09
CA TRP A 172 -25.57 -28.19 8.89
C TRP A 172 -25.53 -26.73 8.45
N ALA A 173 -26.51 -25.90 8.83
CA ALA A 173 -26.51 -24.48 8.48
C ALA A 173 -25.43 -23.69 9.24
N ASN A 174 -25.09 -24.11 10.46
CA ASN A 174 -24.17 -23.40 11.35
C ASN A 174 -22.94 -24.22 11.77
N ALA A 175 -22.97 -25.54 11.57
CA ALA A 175 -21.90 -26.45 11.99
C ALA A 175 -20.74 -26.52 10.98
N VAL A 176 -20.97 -26.18 9.72
CA VAL A 176 -19.99 -26.34 8.65
C VAL A 176 -19.18 -25.06 8.45
N TYR A 177 -17.87 -25.25 8.31
CA TYR A 177 -17.00 -24.18 7.86
C TYR A 177 -16.04 -24.72 6.80
N ASP A 178 -16.01 -24.03 5.67
CA ASP A 178 -15.25 -24.41 4.47
C ASP A 178 -13.74 -24.29 4.71
N LEU A 179 -13.02 -25.34 4.34
CA LEU A 179 -11.56 -25.40 4.41
C LEU A 179 -10.91 -25.50 3.02
N ARG A 180 -11.70 -25.57 1.95
CA ARG A 180 -11.18 -25.71 0.59
C ARG A 180 -10.32 -24.50 0.24
N VAL A 181 -9.17 -24.80 -0.35
CA VAL A 181 -8.27 -23.81 -0.94
C VAL A 181 -8.18 -24.05 -2.45
N PRO A 182 -8.26 -23.00 -3.29
CA PRO A 182 -8.06 -23.16 -4.71
C PRO A 182 -6.59 -23.41 -5.04
N THR A 183 -6.33 -24.15 -6.11
CA THR A 183 -4.99 -24.28 -6.71
C THR A 183 -5.03 -24.04 -8.20
N VAL A 184 -3.92 -23.52 -8.74
CA VAL A 184 -3.76 -23.20 -10.16
C VAL A 184 -2.39 -23.64 -10.64
N ALA A 185 -2.30 -23.88 -11.95
CA ALA A 185 -1.03 -24.16 -12.61
C ALA A 185 -0.04 -23.00 -12.39
N VAL A 186 1.27 -23.29 -12.46
CA VAL A 186 2.33 -22.28 -12.50
C VAL A 186 2.04 -21.30 -13.64
N GLY A 187 2.17 -20.00 -13.36
CA GLY A 187 1.77 -18.92 -14.26
C GLY A 187 0.27 -18.57 -14.23
N GLY A 188 -0.57 -19.40 -13.62
CA GLY A 188 -1.98 -19.09 -13.40
C GLY A 188 -2.19 -18.00 -12.36
N ILE A 189 -3.33 -17.31 -12.44
CA ILE A 189 -3.77 -16.33 -11.45
C ILE A 189 -4.52 -17.09 -10.36
N LEU A 190 -4.01 -17.05 -9.13
CA LEU A 190 -4.65 -17.68 -7.98
C LEU A 190 -5.89 -16.87 -7.59
N PRO A 191 -7.10 -17.42 -7.60
CA PRO A 191 -8.24 -16.71 -7.05
C PRO A 191 -8.16 -16.71 -5.52
N GLU A 192 -8.37 -15.56 -4.88
CA GLU A 192 -8.39 -15.47 -3.43
C GLU A 192 -9.64 -16.17 -2.86
N SER A 193 -9.43 -17.13 -1.97
CA SER A 193 -10.52 -17.70 -1.19
C SER A 193 -10.79 -16.85 0.04
N TRP A 194 -12.06 -16.56 0.27
CA TRP A 194 -12.66 -15.74 1.33
C TRP A 194 -12.15 -15.90 2.78
N ASN A 195 -11.33 -16.91 3.09
CA ASN A 195 -10.94 -17.24 4.45
C ASN A 195 -9.44 -17.46 4.69
N ARG A 196 -8.53 -17.23 3.73
CA ARG A 196 -7.14 -17.70 3.88
C ARG A 196 -6.05 -16.80 3.26
N ASP A 197 -5.07 -16.45 4.10
CA ASP A 197 -3.76 -15.96 3.66
C ASP A 197 -2.89 -17.13 3.19
N VAL A 198 -2.92 -17.39 1.88
CA VAL A 198 -2.03 -18.37 1.24
C VAL A 198 -0.75 -17.66 0.81
N LEU A 199 0.42 -18.16 1.21
CA LEU A 199 1.70 -17.62 0.74
C LEU A 199 1.90 -17.87 -0.76
N GLY A 200 2.57 -16.96 -1.46
CA GLY A 200 2.98 -17.21 -2.83
C GLY A 200 4.10 -18.26 -2.92
N GLY A 201 4.03 -19.11 -3.94
CA GLY A 201 5.01 -20.15 -4.22
C GLY A 201 6.28 -19.65 -4.91
N TYR A 202 6.23 -18.50 -5.59
CA TYR A 202 7.39 -17.89 -6.24
C TYR A 202 7.21 -16.39 -6.44
N VAL A 203 8.32 -15.65 -6.44
CA VAL A 203 8.33 -14.21 -6.74
C VAL A 203 7.73 -13.97 -8.12
N GLY A 204 6.71 -13.11 -8.19
CA GLY A 204 6.00 -12.81 -9.42
C GLY A 204 4.75 -13.65 -9.68
N GLN A 205 4.39 -14.58 -8.80
CA GLN A 205 3.06 -15.19 -8.83
C GLN A 205 1.98 -14.10 -8.68
N TYR A 206 0.85 -14.26 -9.39
CA TYR A 206 -0.30 -13.38 -9.31
C TYR A 206 -1.46 -14.03 -8.55
N ARG A 207 -2.22 -13.20 -7.84
CA ARG A 207 -3.54 -13.54 -7.29
C ARG A 207 -4.56 -12.45 -7.58
N ASP A 208 -5.83 -12.82 -7.58
CA ASP A 208 -6.99 -11.94 -7.74
C ASP A 208 -7.80 -11.94 -6.45
N THR A 209 -7.91 -10.78 -5.79
CA THR A 209 -8.63 -10.59 -4.52
C THR A 209 -10.07 -10.11 -4.71
N THR A 210 -10.60 -10.17 -5.93
CA THR A 210 -11.86 -9.54 -6.40
C THR A 210 -11.84 -8.01 -6.41
N THR A 211 -11.01 -7.38 -5.59
CA THR A 211 -10.85 -5.92 -5.50
C THR A 211 -9.62 -5.41 -6.25
N GLU A 212 -8.54 -6.20 -6.28
CA GLU A 212 -7.33 -5.88 -7.02
C GLU A 212 -6.56 -7.15 -7.44
N PHE A 213 -5.70 -6.99 -8.44
CA PHE A 213 -4.64 -7.97 -8.67
C PHE A 213 -3.50 -7.71 -7.70
N GLN A 214 -2.92 -8.79 -7.17
CA GLN A 214 -1.74 -8.71 -6.34
C GLN A 214 -0.64 -9.60 -6.91
N ARG A 215 0.61 -9.19 -6.67
CA ARG A 215 1.83 -9.91 -7.07
C ARG A 215 2.64 -10.27 -5.82
N TRP A 216 3.08 -11.52 -5.75
CA TRP A 216 3.96 -11.99 -4.67
C TRP A 216 5.36 -11.40 -4.83
N ASP A 217 5.87 -10.74 -3.78
CA ASP A 217 7.20 -10.14 -3.77
C ASP A 217 8.29 -11.05 -3.17
N GLY A 218 7.92 -12.22 -2.65
CA GLY A 218 8.79 -13.14 -1.94
C GLY A 218 8.52 -13.21 -0.44
N VAL A 219 7.83 -12.20 0.12
CA VAL A 219 7.50 -12.10 1.55
C VAL A 219 6.01 -11.90 1.77
N ARG A 220 5.36 -11.10 0.91
CA ARG A 220 3.93 -10.78 1.00
C ARG A 220 3.31 -10.55 -0.38
N TRP A 221 1.99 -10.53 -0.41
CA TRP A 221 1.22 -10.06 -1.55
C TRP A 221 1.18 -8.53 -1.56
N SER A 222 1.47 -7.94 -2.72
CA SER A 222 1.43 -6.48 -2.94
C SER A 222 0.56 -6.16 -4.15
N GLY A 223 -0.20 -5.06 -4.09
CA GLY A 223 -1.06 -4.61 -5.19
C GLY A 223 -0.32 -4.42 -6.52
N TYR A 224 -0.98 -4.79 -7.63
CA TYR A 224 -0.45 -4.75 -8.99
C TYR A 224 -1.43 -4.08 -9.99
N PRO A 225 -0.96 -3.16 -10.86
CA PRO A 225 0.39 -2.60 -10.87
C PRO A 225 0.66 -1.82 -9.58
N ARG A 226 1.90 -1.87 -9.09
CA ARG A 226 2.31 -1.01 -7.98
C ARG A 226 2.06 0.42 -8.43
N GLN A 227 1.19 1.16 -7.73
CA GLN A 227 0.81 2.51 -8.12
C GLN A 227 2.03 3.44 -8.08
N ILE A 228 2.73 3.57 -9.21
CA ILE A 228 3.79 4.55 -9.41
C ILE A 228 3.16 5.79 -10.02
N GLY A 229 3.40 6.95 -9.42
CA GLY A 229 3.00 8.25 -9.97
C GLY A 229 1.67 8.81 -9.47
N GLY A 230 1.04 8.20 -8.46
CA GLY A 230 -0.13 8.76 -7.77
C GLY A 230 0.22 9.78 -6.68
N ILE A 231 -0.80 10.46 -6.16
CA ILE A 231 -0.72 11.27 -4.94
C ILE A 231 -1.13 10.35 -3.78
N ALA A 232 -0.19 9.99 -2.92
CA ALA A 232 -0.51 9.19 -1.74
C ALA A 232 -1.43 9.99 -0.80
N PRO A 233 -2.50 9.39 -0.25
CA PRO A 233 -3.39 10.08 0.68
C PRO A 233 -2.67 10.38 2.00
N GLN A 234 -3.22 11.33 2.76
CA GLN A 234 -2.66 11.71 4.06
C GLN A 234 -2.51 10.49 4.98
N GLY A 235 -1.35 10.38 5.63
CA GLY A 235 -1.04 9.29 6.57
C GLY A 235 -0.62 7.97 5.93
N ALA A 236 -0.75 7.80 4.61
CA ALA A 236 -0.37 6.55 3.95
C ALA A 236 1.16 6.33 3.90
N LEU A 237 1.95 7.41 3.86
CA LEU A 237 3.40 7.34 3.73
C LEU A 237 4.11 8.23 4.77
N ALA A 238 4.83 7.59 5.69
CA ALA A 238 5.77 8.29 6.58
C ALA A 238 7.04 8.76 5.83
N ARG A 239 7.48 8.01 4.82
CA ARG A 239 8.66 8.28 3.98
C ARG A 239 8.31 8.04 2.52
N GLY A 240 8.86 8.83 1.60
CA GLY A 240 8.75 8.54 0.17
C GLY A 240 9.57 7.32 -0.23
N GLU A 241 9.01 6.52 -1.13
CA GLU A 241 9.64 5.31 -1.66
C GLU A 241 10.63 5.62 -2.79
N TYR A 242 10.39 6.72 -3.51
CA TYR A 242 11.26 7.19 -4.60
C TYR A 242 11.24 8.73 -4.69
N THR A 243 12.36 9.31 -5.12
CA THR A 243 12.49 10.76 -5.32
C THR A 243 11.46 11.25 -6.35
N GLY A 244 10.71 12.28 -5.98
CA GLY A 244 9.66 12.86 -6.80
C GLY A 244 8.26 12.31 -6.58
N GLN A 245 8.08 11.35 -5.67
CA GLN A 245 6.75 10.90 -5.25
C GLN A 245 5.94 12.06 -4.67
N TYR A 246 4.63 12.08 -4.93
CA TYR A 246 3.70 13.06 -4.40
C TYR A 246 2.84 12.47 -3.27
N ARG A 247 2.49 13.31 -2.29
CA ARG A 247 1.47 13.00 -1.29
C ARG A 247 0.61 14.22 -0.96
N ASP A 248 -0.58 13.96 -0.45
CA ASP A 248 -1.38 14.95 0.24
C ASP A 248 -1.03 14.95 1.74
N GLU A 249 -0.89 16.14 2.31
CA GLU A 249 -0.73 16.34 3.75
C GLU A 249 -1.70 17.44 4.19
N GLY A 250 -2.94 17.04 4.50
CA GLY A 250 -3.99 17.95 4.95
C GLY A 250 -4.38 18.98 3.87
N GLY A 251 -4.52 18.54 2.62
CA GLY A 251 -4.83 19.40 1.47
C GLY A 251 -3.62 20.15 0.88
N ARG A 252 -2.40 19.88 1.38
CA ARG A 252 -1.16 20.44 0.83
C ARG A 252 -0.41 19.37 0.05
N LEU A 253 -0.21 19.64 -1.24
CA LEU A 253 0.61 18.78 -2.07
C LEU A 253 2.08 18.86 -1.65
N GLN A 254 2.66 17.73 -1.30
CA GLN A 254 4.08 17.58 -1.00
C GLN A 254 4.76 16.66 -2.00
N ARG A 255 6.04 16.92 -2.27
CA ARG A 255 6.93 16.12 -3.12
C ARG A 255 8.11 15.61 -2.30
N TRP A 256 8.40 14.31 -2.40
CA TRP A 256 9.56 13.70 -1.76
C TRP A 256 10.85 14.12 -2.47
N ASP A 257 11.81 14.68 -1.74
CA ASP A 257 13.10 15.11 -2.31
C ASP A 257 14.19 14.02 -2.25
N GLY A 258 13.89 12.87 -1.66
CA GLY A 258 14.85 11.80 -1.37
C GLY A 258 15.13 11.65 0.13
N THR A 259 14.89 12.70 0.91
CA THR A 259 15.21 12.79 2.35
C THR A 259 14.04 13.25 3.20
N VAL A 260 13.26 14.24 2.75
CA VAL A 260 12.11 14.81 3.45
C VAL A 260 11.00 15.16 2.47
N TRP A 261 9.77 15.21 2.98
CA TRP A 261 8.63 15.73 2.23
C TRP A 261 8.68 17.26 2.21
N ARG A 262 8.67 17.86 1.01
CA ARG A 262 8.64 19.33 0.85
C ARG A 262 7.35 19.76 0.16
N PRO A 263 6.86 20.99 0.40
CA PRO A 263 5.77 21.56 -0.39
C PRO A 263 6.09 21.48 -1.88
N ALA A 264 5.15 20.99 -2.69
CA ALA A 264 5.31 20.90 -4.15
C ALA A 264 5.28 22.28 -4.82
N VAL A 265 4.58 23.24 -4.20
CA VAL A 265 4.53 24.64 -4.61
C VAL A 265 5.11 25.49 -3.49
N THR A 266 6.08 26.35 -3.82
CA THR A 266 6.64 27.31 -2.85
C THR A 266 5.64 28.44 -2.68
N ALA A 267 5.25 28.77 -1.45
CA ALA A 267 4.32 29.86 -1.19
C ALA A 267 5.00 31.23 -1.36
N SER A 268 4.24 32.23 -1.80
CA SER A 268 4.70 33.62 -1.78
C SER A 268 4.86 34.11 -0.34
N ALA A 269 5.97 34.80 -0.06
CA ALA A 269 6.13 35.48 1.22
C ALA A 269 5.48 36.86 1.18
N TRP A 270 4.86 37.26 2.29
CA TRP A 270 4.17 38.54 2.40
C TRP A 270 4.38 39.13 3.80
N ALA A 271 4.72 40.41 3.86
CA ALA A 271 4.75 41.21 5.08
C ALA A 271 4.15 42.58 4.81
N THR A 272 3.37 43.11 5.75
CA THR A 272 2.75 44.43 5.65
C THR A 272 2.74 45.14 6.99
N ASN A 273 2.76 46.47 6.97
CA ASN A 273 2.47 47.32 8.10
C ASN A 273 1.59 48.49 7.65
N THR A 274 0.42 48.61 8.27
CA THR A 274 -0.60 49.63 8.00
C THR A 274 -0.49 50.84 8.93
N ASP A 275 0.56 50.90 9.75
CA ASP A 275 0.88 52.05 10.57
C ASP A 275 1.95 52.91 9.87
N GLY A 276 1.63 54.20 9.77
CA GLY A 276 2.42 55.20 9.09
C GLY A 276 3.60 55.66 9.92
N GLY A 277 4.71 55.96 9.26
CA GLY A 277 5.87 56.59 9.88
C GLY A 277 6.66 57.40 8.85
N TYR A 278 7.77 58.00 9.28
CA TYR A 278 8.60 58.81 8.37
C TYR A 278 10.07 58.44 8.36
N CYS A 279 10.72 58.70 7.23
CA CYS A 279 12.18 58.67 7.09
C CYS A 279 12.69 60.04 6.63
N ALA A 280 13.87 60.44 7.09
CA ALA A 280 14.57 61.64 6.64
C ALA A 280 16.05 61.33 6.32
N SER A 281 16.39 60.07 6.08
CA SER A 281 17.76 59.65 5.80
C SER A 281 18.05 59.74 4.31
N THR A 282 19.20 60.32 3.95
CA THR A 282 19.72 60.30 2.57
C THR A 282 20.48 59.01 2.22
N THR A 283 20.67 58.13 3.20
CA THR A 283 21.14 56.75 2.98
C THR A 283 20.03 55.76 3.31
N TRP A 284 20.08 54.56 2.72
CA TRP A 284 19.13 53.50 3.01
C TRP A 284 19.16 53.11 4.50
N VAL A 285 18.00 53.13 5.14
CA VAL A 285 17.78 52.68 6.53
C VAL A 285 16.62 51.70 6.59
N GLU A 286 16.65 50.74 7.51
CA GLU A 286 15.64 49.65 7.55
C GLU A 286 14.44 49.93 8.46
N ALA A 287 14.45 51.10 9.08
CA ALA A 287 13.47 51.55 10.04
C ALA A 287 12.95 52.94 9.65
N VAL A 288 11.64 53.13 9.72
CA VAL A 288 11.03 54.47 9.77
C VAL A 288 10.73 54.85 11.22
N THR A 289 10.62 56.14 11.48
CA THR A 289 10.33 56.72 12.79
C THR A 289 8.83 56.95 12.96
N ASP A 290 8.37 57.11 14.21
CA ASP A 290 6.99 57.49 14.55
C ASP A 290 5.95 56.46 14.09
N THR A 291 6.28 55.18 14.25
CA THR A 291 5.42 54.05 13.92
C THR A 291 5.62 52.90 14.90
N VAL A 292 4.60 52.07 15.07
CA VAL A 292 4.67 50.73 15.65
C VAL A 292 5.06 49.74 14.55
N GLY A 293 6.20 49.08 14.70
CA GLY A 293 6.75 48.21 13.65
C GLY A 293 7.59 48.99 12.63
N PRO A 294 8.73 49.58 13.05
CA PRO A 294 9.55 50.42 12.19
C PRO A 294 10.11 49.68 10.97
N THR A 295 10.27 48.36 11.07
CA THR A 295 10.80 47.48 10.03
C THR A 295 9.78 46.41 9.67
N ILE A 296 9.62 46.12 8.37
CA ILE A 296 8.87 44.95 7.89
C ILE A 296 9.82 43.93 7.26
N THR A 297 9.59 42.65 7.55
CA THR A 297 10.44 41.55 7.08
C THR A 297 9.58 40.41 6.55
N ALA A 298 9.82 39.98 5.32
CA ALA A 298 9.22 38.78 4.73
C ALA A 298 10.27 37.66 4.65
N ALA A 299 10.02 36.52 5.30
CA ALA A 299 10.87 35.34 5.19
C ALA A 299 10.42 34.44 4.02
N PHE A 300 11.36 33.96 3.22
CA PHE A 300 11.06 33.09 2.08
C PHE A 300 12.14 32.03 1.86
N THR A 301 11.78 30.94 1.19
CA THR A 301 12.74 29.94 0.71
C THR A 301 12.93 30.13 -0.79
N ALA A 302 14.18 30.23 -1.25
CA ALA A 302 14.45 30.41 -2.67
C ALA A 302 13.98 29.18 -3.47
N PRO A 303 13.23 29.37 -4.57
CA PRO A 303 12.76 28.27 -5.39
C PRO A 303 13.92 27.59 -6.12
N VAL A 304 13.63 26.45 -6.76
CA VAL A 304 14.62 25.67 -7.52
C VAL A 304 15.27 26.45 -8.67
N SER A 305 14.57 27.45 -9.22
CA SER A 305 15.08 28.34 -10.25
C SER A 305 16.17 29.31 -9.74
N GLY A 306 16.31 29.46 -8.41
CA GLY A 306 17.18 30.47 -7.80
C GLY A 306 16.74 31.92 -8.08
N ALA A 307 15.47 32.13 -8.47
CA ALA A 307 14.93 33.44 -8.82
C ALA A 307 13.57 33.73 -8.16
N VAL A 308 13.34 34.99 -7.82
CA VAL A 308 12.07 35.48 -7.25
C VAL A 308 11.68 36.82 -7.86
N PHE A 309 10.40 37.14 -7.86
CA PHE A 309 9.92 38.52 -8.01
C PHE A 309 9.75 39.13 -6.63
N VAL A 310 10.25 40.35 -6.44
CA VAL A 310 10.08 41.11 -5.20
C VAL A 310 9.29 42.36 -5.51
N SER A 311 8.12 42.47 -4.88
CA SER A 311 7.29 43.67 -4.91
C SER A 311 7.41 44.40 -3.59
N VAL A 312 7.66 45.71 -3.67
CA VAL A 312 7.61 46.62 -2.54
C VAL A 312 6.62 47.74 -2.84
N GLY A 313 5.97 48.26 -1.82
CA GLY A 313 5.09 49.40 -1.99
C GLY A 313 4.69 50.04 -0.68
N PHE A 314 4.20 51.25 -0.80
CA PHE A 314 3.71 52.07 0.31
C PHE A 314 2.76 53.13 -0.24
N MET A 315 1.91 53.63 0.64
CA MET A 315 1.22 54.89 0.48
C MET A 315 2.10 55.97 1.09
N GLY A 316 2.56 56.95 0.32
CA GLY A 316 3.47 57.98 0.83
C GLY A 316 3.27 59.38 0.25
N HIS A 317 3.98 60.34 0.82
CA HIS A 317 4.18 61.67 0.28
C HIS A 317 5.51 62.26 0.78
N THR A 318 5.94 63.38 0.18
CA THR A 318 7.12 64.14 0.61
C THR A 318 6.72 65.44 1.29
N ALA A 319 7.39 65.83 2.38
CA ALA A 319 7.10 67.08 3.08
C ALA A 319 7.47 68.35 2.27
N VAL A 320 8.53 68.28 1.46
CA VAL A 320 9.08 69.40 0.69
C VAL A 320 8.87 69.16 -0.82
N GLU A 321 8.52 70.22 -1.55
CA GLU A 321 8.31 70.16 -3.00
C GLU A 321 9.63 69.91 -3.76
N GLY A 322 9.56 69.17 -4.87
CA GLY A 322 10.74 68.77 -5.66
C GLY A 322 11.63 67.71 -5.01
N GLN A 323 11.26 67.20 -3.83
CA GLN A 323 11.96 66.12 -3.14
C GLN A 323 11.29 64.77 -3.42
N TRP A 324 11.99 63.69 -3.13
CA TRP A 324 11.49 62.33 -3.31
C TRP A 324 11.71 61.45 -2.08
N SER A 325 10.94 60.36 -2.01
CA SER A 325 11.02 59.34 -0.97
C SER A 325 10.84 57.97 -1.59
N ARG A 326 11.65 57.01 -1.17
CA ARG A 326 11.76 55.69 -1.78
C ARG A 326 11.71 54.58 -0.74
N MET A 327 11.06 53.49 -1.13
CA MET A 327 11.08 52.22 -0.41
C MET A 327 11.63 51.13 -1.30
N GLY A 328 12.69 50.47 -0.82
CA GLY A 328 13.32 49.31 -1.43
C GLY A 328 13.37 48.14 -0.45
N VAL A 329 14.26 47.18 -0.72
CA VAL A 329 14.39 45.97 0.08
C VAL A 329 15.85 45.51 0.13
N ASN A 330 16.29 45.11 1.32
CA ASN A 330 17.53 44.39 1.53
C ASN A 330 17.23 42.89 1.68
N ILE A 331 17.84 42.04 0.86
CA ILE A 331 17.70 40.58 0.97
C ILE A 331 18.92 40.02 1.67
N ARG A 332 18.67 39.21 2.70
CA ARG A 332 19.70 38.54 3.48
C ARG A 332 19.56 37.04 3.45
N LYS A 333 20.70 36.35 3.53
CA LYS A 333 20.81 34.92 3.81
C LYS A 333 21.54 34.77 5.13
N ASP A 334 20.93 34.12 6.12
CA ASP A 334 21.54 33.93 7.45
C ASP A 334 22.05 35.25 8.08
N GLY A 335 21.32 36.35 7.86
CA GLY A 335 21.68 37.69 8.32
C GLY A 335 22.70 38.44 7.45
N VAL A 336 23.35 37.78 6.48
CA VAL A 336 24.32 38.39 5.56
C VAL A 336 23.59 39.05 4.39
N LEU A 337 23.91 40.31 4.09
CA LEU A 337 23.35 41.04 2.95
C LEU A 337 23.80 40.40 1.63
N VAL A 338 22.84 39.94 0.83
CA VAL A 338 23.07 39.33 -0.50
C VAL A 338 22.62 40.28 -1.60
N VAL A 339 21.54 41.03 -1.34
CA VAL A 339 21.03 42.03 -2.28
C VAL A 339 20.74 43.30 -1.51
N ALA A 340 21.46 44.37 -1.82
CA ALA A 340 21.20 45.70 -1.26
C ALA A 340 19.99 46.36 -1.93
N ALA A 341 19.30 47.21 -1.17
CA ALA A 341 18.31 48.14 -1.68
C ALA A 341 18.94 49.11 -2.68
N ASP A 342 18.21 49.42 -3.73
CA ASP A 342 18.71 50.18 -4.88
C ASP A 342 17.59 51.03 -5.45
N GLU A 343 17.93 52.20 -5.98
CA GLU A 343 16.95 53.15 -6.49
C GLU A 343 16.16 52.61 -7.69
N ILE A 344 16.78 51.81 -8.57
CA ILE A 344 16.15 51.25 -9.78
C ILE A 344 15.12 50.17 -9.41
N ARG A 345 15.20 49.65 -8.19
CA ARG A 345 14.36 48.55 -7.67
C ARG A 345 13.47 48.99 -6.51
N SER A 346 13.14 50.29 -6.46
CA SER A 346 12.39 50.91 -5.38
C SER A 346 11.06 51.49 -5.85
N ALA A 347 10.05 51.45 -4.97
CA ALA A 347 8.86 52.27 -5.12
C ALA A 347 9.21 53.71 -4.77
N THR A 348 8.78 54.69 -5.57
CA THR A 348 9.19 56.10 -5.42
C THR A 348 7.96 57.02 -5.41
N VAL A 349 7.92 57.97 -4.49
CA VAL A 349 6.99 59.11 -4.50
C VAL A 349 7.76 60.42 -4.55
N GLY A 350 7.30 61.37 -5.36
CA GLY A 350 7.87 62.72 -5.50
C GLY A 350 6.84 63.84 -5.35
N SER A 351 5.70 63.53 -4.73
CA SER A 351 4.55 64.42 -4.59
C SER A 351 4.27 64.70 -3.12
N LYS A 352 3.75 65.90 -2.82
CA LYS A 352 3.21 66.26 -1.50
C LYS A 352 1.83 65.64 -1.24
N ALA A 353 1.14 65.17 -2.28
CA ALA A 353 -0.12 64.47 -2.14
C ALA A 353 0.12 63.01 -1.76
N MET A 354 -0.74 62.50 -0.89
CA MET A 354 -0.72 61.10 -0.48
C MET A 354 -0.96 60.19 -1.68
N THR A 355 0.03 59.38 -2.04
CA THR A 355 0.05 58.58 -3.27
C THR A 355 0.43 57.14 -2.96
N SER A 356 -0.33 56.17 -3.49
CA SER A 356 0.03 54.76 -3.42
C SER A 356 0.99 54.41 -4.56
N VAL A 357 2.15 53.85 -4.23
CA VAL A 357 3.20 53.49 -5.18
C VAL A 357 3.71 52.08 -4.89
N SER A 358 4.04 51.34 -5.95
CA SER A 358 4.68 50.03 -5.84
C SER A 358 5.65 49.78 -6.99
N ALA A 359 6.63 48.92 -6.77
CA ALA A 359 7.59 48.47 -7.76
C ALA A 359 7.80 46.96 -7.62
N THR A 360 7.91 46.26 -8.75
CA THR A 360 8.24 44.83 -8.78
C THR A 360 9.48 44.62 -9.62
N HIS A 361 10.43 43.84 -9.11
CA HIS A 361 11.66 43.51 -9.83
C HIS A 361 12.05 42.05 -9.60
N ARG A 362 12.81 41.50 -10.55
CA ARG A 362 13.32 40.13 -10.45
C ARG A 362 14.65 40.12 -9.70
N VAL A 363 14.82 39.16 -8.80
CA VAL A 363 16.09 38.81 -8.17
C VAL A 363 16.49 37.42 -8.63
N THR A 364 17.75 37.23 -8.98
CA THR A 364 18.31 35.96 -9.48
C THR A 364 19.61 35.63 -8.74
N GLY A 365 20.12 34.41 -8.92
CA GLY A 365 21.36 33.96 -8.28
C GLY A 365 21.20 33.55 -6.81
N LEU A 366 19.97 33.33 -6.35
CA LEU A 366 19.71 32.81 -5.01
C LEU A 366 20.00 31.30 -4.97
N GLN A 367 20.64 30.83 -3.91
CA GLN A 367 20.85 29.39 -3.69
C GLN A 367 19.50 28.67 -3.52
N PRO A 368 19.16 27.70 -4.39
CA PRO A 368 17.93 26.92 -4.29
C PRO A 368 17.75 26.27 -2.91
N GLY A 369 16.55 26.36 -2.36
CA GLY A 369 16.18 25.74 -1.09
C GLY A 369 16.77 26.40 0.16
N ALA A 370 17.60 27.44 0.03
CA ALA A 370 18.07 28.23 1.17
C ALA A 370 17.01 29.23 1.64
N ALA A 371 17.02 29.53 2.94
CA ALA A 371 16.14 30.51 3.56
C ALA A 371 16.75 31.93 3.45
N TYR A 372 15.89 32.91 3.16
CA TYR A 372 16.24 34.31 3.02
C TYR A 372 15.22 35.19 3.76
N THR A 373 15.65 36.41 4.10
CA THR A 373 14.76 37.46 4.60
C THR A 373 14.84 38.69 3.71
N ALA A 374 13.68 39.22 3.34
CA ALA A 374 13.52 40.47 2.61
C ALA A 374 13.08 41.55 3.61
N VAL A 375 13.97 42.51 3.90
CA VAL A 375 13.81 43.55 4.92
C VAL A 375 13.57 44.89 4.24
N SER A 376 12.58 45.66 4.70
CA SER A 376 12.31 47.00 4.14
C SER A 376 13.50 47.93 4.27
N ALA A 377 13.72 48.76 3.25
CA ALA A 377 14.70 49.85 3.30
C ALA A 377 14.07 51.15 2.80
N TYR A 378 14.41 52.28 3.41
CA TYR A 378 13.82 53.59 3.18
C TYR A 378 14.91 54.64 2.97
N VAL A 379 14.66 55.60 2.07
CA VAL A 379 15.56 56.73 1.82
C VAL A 379 14.78 57.93 1.28
N THR A 380 15.23 59.14 1.59
CA THR A 380 14.70 60.40 1.05
C THR A 380 15.82 61.20 0.38
N SER A 381 15.44 62.16 -0.45
CA SER A 381 16.40 63.00 -1.19
C SER A 381 17.16 64.01 -0.32
N ALA A 382 16.65 64.34 0.86
CA ALA A 382 17.24 65.33 1.76
C ALA A 382 16.83 65.09 3.22
N THR A 383 17.72 65.40 4.16
CA THR A 383 17.43 65.35 5.61
C THR A 383 16.38 66.35 6.07
N SER A 384 16.16 67.41 5.28
CA SER A 384 15.12 68.41 5.50
C SER A 384 13.73 67.97 5.00
N SER A 385 13.63 66.87 4.24
CA SER A 385 12.37 66.34 3.72
C SER A 385 12.02 65.02 4.38
N ARG A 386 11.01 65.05 5.25
CA ARG A 386 10.41 63.83 5.81
C ARG A 386 9.56 63.17 4.74
N GLY A 387 9.96 61.98 4.33
CA GLY A 387 9.15 61.08 3.51
C GLY A 387 8.21 60.30 4.41
N TRP A 388 6.91 60.40 4.16
CA TRP A 388 5.91 59.61 4.89
C TRP A 388 5.69 58.27 4.20
N PHE A 389 5.64 57.19 4.98
CA PHE A 389 5.46 55.82 4.52
C PHE A 389 4.39 55.13 5.35
N ASP A 390 3.27 54.85 4.72
CA ASP A 390 2.10 54.18 5.30
C ASP A 390 1.71 52.99 4.41
N ASN A 391 0.91 52.04 4.91
CA ASN A 391 0.49 50.83 4.18
C ASN A 391 1.65 50.15 3.43
N ARG A 392 2.77 49.97 4.15
CA ARG A 392 4.05 49.47 3.62
C ARG A 392 3.96 47.96 3.46
N PHE A 393 4.40 47.41 2.33
CA PHE A 393 4.43 45.96 2.12
C PHE A 393 5.66 45.46 1.37
N ILE A 394 5.98 44.18 1.61
CA ILE A 394 6.93 43.38 0.84
C ILE A 394 6.22 42.09 0.43
N ARG A 395 6.29 41.75 -0.85
CA ARG A 395 5.88 40.48 -1.42
C ARG A 395 7.05 39.83 -2.12
N VAL A 396 7.27 38.54 -1.89
CA VAL A 396 8.25 37.74 -2.62
C VAL A 396 7.55 36.56 -3.25
N ASP A 397 7.44 36.57 -4.58
CA ASP A 397 6.83 35.49 -5.35
C ASP A 397 7.93 34.61 -5.96
N PRO A 398 7.85 33.28 -5.81
CA PRO A 398 8.80 32.38 -6.45
C PRO A 398 8.63 32.39 -7.98
N VAL A 399 9.74 32.43 -8.71
CA VAL A 399 9.74 32.10 -10.14
C VAL A 399 9.95 30.59 -10.23
N LEU A 400 8.97 29.85 -10.74
CA LEU A 400 9.08 28.39 -10.87
C LEU A 400 9.94 27.99 -12.08
#